data_AF-A0A176RXE2-F1
#
_entry.id   AF-A0A176RXE2-F1
#
_cell.length_a   1.000
_cell.length_b   1.000
_cell.length_c   1.000
_cell.angle_alpha   90.00
_cell.angle_beta   90.00
_cell.angle_gamma   90.00
#
_symmetry.space_group_name_H-M   'P 1'
#
loop_
_entity.id
_entity.type
_entity.pdbx_description
1 polymer ?
#
loop_
_entity_poly.entity_id
_entity_poly.type
_entity_poly.pdbx_seq_one_letter_code
_entity_poly.pdbx_strand_id
1 'polypeptide(L)'
;MSIKAMSYVWEHANQKATNLLMLLAIADHCNDEGVCYPSVTKLARKCRIQKRGAQKILRKLTVDGEISIVLNKGVETKVGFTNLFYLNKYRESLGLPTVKSTETYAPIKMDVPQDMGRDVPQDMGRDVPQDMGGMSHRTWGGCPTGHPEPSFEPSFEPSFEPSKTTTTTTA
;
A
#
# COMPACT_ATOMS: atom_id res chain seq x y z
N MET A 1 19.89 15.09 4.73
CA MET A 1 19.95 13.76 4.11
C MET A 1 20.91 12.94 4.96
N SER A 2 20.45 11.86 5.58
CA SER A 2 21.27 11.06 6.52
C SER A 2 21.32 9.61 6.07
N ILE A 3 22.51 9.13 5.73
CA ILE A 3 22.73 7.73 5.36
C ILE A 3 22.51 6.79 6.55
N LYS A 4 22.86 7.23 7.76
CA LYS A 4 22.70 6.46 9.00
C LYS A 4 21.23 6.15 9.27
N ALA A 5 20.36 7.14 9.09
CA ALA A 5 18.91 6.96 9.24
C ALA A 5 18.37 5.93 8.24
N MET A 6 18.83 5.94 6.99
CA MET A 6 18.44 4.94 6.00
C MET A 6 18.94 3.53 6.34
N SER A 7 20.21 3.39 6.70
CA SER A 7 20.80 2.10 7.11
C SER A 7 20.02 1.52 8.28
N TYR A 8 19.71 2.35 9.29
CA TYR A 8 18.89 1.94 10.41
C TYR A 8 17.51 1.43 9.98
N VAL A 9 16.83 2.12 9.06
CA VAL A 9 15.52 1.70 8.55
C VAL A 9 15.62 0.34 7.83
N TRP A 10 16.65 0.11 7.02
CA TRP A 10 16.84 -1.19 6.37
C TRP A 10 17.02 -2.34 7.36
N GLU A 11 17.73 -2.10 8.46
CA GLU A 11 18.04 -3.12 9.46
C GLU A 11 16.90 -3.38 10.45
N HIS A 12 16.11 -2.36 10.81
CA HIS A 12 15.20 -2.42 11.96
C HIS A 12 13.72 -2.21 11.61
N ALA A 13 13.38 -1.75 10.40
CA ALA A 13 11.98 -1.47 10.08
C ALA A 13 11.16 -2.77 9.96
N ASN A 14 10.01 -2.80 10.64
CA ASN A 14 9.05 -3.91 10.54
C ASN A 14 8.04 -3.71 9.38
N GLN A 15 8.24 -2.65 8.59
CA GLN A 15 7.35 -2.28 7.50
C GLN A 15 7.70 -3.02 6.21
N LYS A 16 6.71 -3.21 5.33
CA LYS A 16 6.88 -3.92 4.05
C LYS A 16 6.40 -3.07 2.88
N ALA A 17 6.89 -3.41 1.67
CA ALA A 17 6.45 -2.83 0.41
C ALA A 17 6.42 -1.28 0.44
N THR A 18 5.29 -0.67 0.07
CA THR A 18 5.15 0.79 -0.02
C THR A 18 5.30 1.50 1.32
N ASN A 19 5.00 0.86 2.45
CA ASN A 19 5.22 1.45 3.77
C ASN A 19 6.71 1.59 4.07
N LEU A 20 7.48 0.55 3.76
CA LEU A 20 8.94 0.58 3.89
C LEU A 20 9.54 1.65 2.95
N LEU A 21 9.05 1.72 1.71
CA LEU A 21 9.49 2.74 0.76
C LEU A 21 9.21 4.16 1.27
N MET A 22 8.05 4.39 1.88
CA MET A 22 7.72 5.66 2.51
C MET A 22 8.65 5.98 3.68
N LEU A 23 8.95 5.00 4.53
CA LEU A 23 9.84 5.18 5.67
C LEU A 23 11.28 5.52 5.21
N LEU A 24 11.77 4.84 4.19
CA LEU A 24 13.05 5.15 3.54
C LEU A 24 13.06 6.52 2.88
N ALA A 25 11.97 6.92 2.23
CA ALA A 25 11.83 8.25 1.65
C ALA A 25 11.85 9.36 2.70
N ILE A 26 11.34 9.10 3.91
CA ILE A 26 11.43 10.00 5.06
C ILE A 26 12.88 10.05 5.57
N ALA A 27 13.50 8.89 5.79
CA ALA A 27 14.88 8.78 6.26
C ALA A 27 15.88 9.47 5.33
N ASP A 28 15.66 9.40 4.02
CA ASP A 28 16.40 10.17 3.01
C ASP A 28 16.42 11.67 3.33
N HIS A 29 15.31 12.23 3.79
CA HIS A 29 15.22 13.65 4.08
C HIS A 29 15.70 14.01 5.49
N CYS A 30 15.91 13.03 6.37
CA CYS A 30 16.36 13.25 7.75
C CYS A 30 17.75 13.87 7.84
N ASN A 31 17.94 14.64 8.91
CA ASN A 31 19.26 14.93 9.47
C ASN A 31 19.72 13.76 10.36
N ASP A 32 20.88 13.90 11.01
CA ASP A 32 21.45 12.83 11.83
C ASP A 32 20.66 12.53 13.11
N GLU A 33 19.76 13.44 13.52
CA GLU A 33 18.83 13.26 14.63
C GLU A 33 17.47 12.68 14.21
N GLY A 34 17.30 12.28 12.94
CA GLY A 34 16.03 11.74 12.46
C GLY A 34 14.91 12.76 12.29
N VAL A 35 15.23 14.05 12.14
CA VAL A 35 14.27 15.13 11.93
C VAL A 35 14.26 15.55 10.45
N CYS A 36 13.08 15.71 9.86
CA CYS A 36 12.93 16.26 8.51
C CYS A 36 11.60 16.98 8.30
N TYR A 37 11.49 17.71 7.20
CA TYR A 37 10.29 18.48 6.85
C TYR A 37 9.91 18.38 5.36
N PRO A 38 9.92 17.19 4.74
CA PRO A 38 9.52 17.03 3.35
C PRO A 38 8.02 17.32 3.17
N SER A 39 7.65 17.86 2.00
CA SER A 39 6.23 17.95 1.65
C SER A 39 5.66 16.56 1.34
N VAL A 40 4.38 16.34 1.66
CA VAL A 40 3.69 15.07 1.34
C VAL A 40 3.73 14.79 -0.16
N THR A 41 3.66 15.82 -1.00
CA THR A 41 3.78 15.68 -2.45
C THR A 41 5.17 15.18 -2.86
N LYS A 42 6.24 15.66 -2.22
CA LYS A 42 7.62 15.18 -2.47
C LYS A 42 7.77 13.71 -2.09
N LEU A 43 7.24 13.33 -0.92
CA LEU A 43 7.23 11.93 -0.47
C LEU A 43 6.42 11.03 -1.42
N ALA A 44 5.22 11.46 -1.82
CA ALA A 44 4.36 10.71 -2.74
C ALA A 44 5.06 10.46 -4.09
N ARG A 45 5.71 11.49 -4.65
CA ARG A 45 6.52 11.36 -5.87
C ARG A 45 7.68 10.38 -5.70
N LYS A 46 8.44 10.49 -4.60
CA LYS A 46 9.58 9.60 -4.32
C LYS A 46 9.13 8.14 -4.16
N CYS A 47 7.93 7.92 -3.62
CA CYS A 47 7.32 6.61 -3.47
C CYS A 47 6.49 6.13 -4.68
N ARG A 48 6.38 6.95 -5.74
CA ARG A 48 5.60 6.66 -6.96
C ARG A 48 4.12 6.34 -6.69
N ILE A 49 3.51 7.06 -5.76
CA ILE A 49 2.09 6.92 -5.40
C ILE A 49 1.35 8.26 -5.43
N GLN A 50 0.04 8.21 -5.46
CA GLN A 50 -0.79 9.41 -5.32
C GLN A 50 -0.74 9.97 -3.89
N LYS A 51 -0.96 11.29 -3.77
CA LYS A 51 -0.93 12.02 -2.49
C LYS A 51 -1.87 11.44 -1.42
N ARG A 52 -3.07 11.00 -1.82
CA ARG A 52 -4.04 10.35 -0.91
C ARG A 52 -3.49 9.03 -0.35
N GLY A 53 -2.83 8.24 -1.19
CA GLY A 53 -2.15 7.01 -0.78
C GLY A 53 -1.01 7.31 0.20
N ALA A 54 -0.19 8.32 -0.09
CA ALA A 54 0.87 8.74 0.82
C ALA A 54 0.34 9.15 2.20
N GLN A 55 -0.75 9.94 2.26
CA GLN A 55 -1.38 10.30 3.53
C GLN A 55 -1.90 9.08 4.32
N LYS A 56 -2.46 8.08 3.65
CA LYS A 56 -2.90 6.82 4.29
C LYS A 56 -1.71 6.08 4.91
N ILE A 57 -0.59 5.98 4.19
CA ILE A 57 0.62 5.34 4.68
C ILE A 57 1.22 6.13 5.85
N LEU A 58 1.30 7.47 5.76
CA LEU A 58 1.81 8.31 6.84
C LEU A 58 1.00 8.14 8.14
N ARG A 59 -0.33 8.07 8.04
CA ARG A 59 -1.18 7.76 9.21
C ARG A 59 -0.87 6.38 9.78
N LYS A 60 -0.75 5.36 8.94
CA LYS A 60 -0.38 4.01 9.38
C LYS A 60 0.98 3.99 10.09
N LEU A 61 2.00 4.60 9.50
CA LEU A 61 3.34 4.66 10.11
C LEU A 61 3.34 5.42 11.44
N THR A 62 2.45 6.39 11.60
CA THR A 62 2.29 7.11 12.88
C THR A 62 1.62 6.23 13.94
N VAL A 63 0.57 5.47 13.56
CA VAL A 63 -0.10 4.50 14.43
C VAL A 63 0.87 3.40 14.86
N ASP A 64 1.70 2.91 13.92
CA ASP A 64 2.69 1.86 14.16
C ASP A 64 3.90 2.37 14.98
N GLY A 65 3.94 3.66 15.34
CA GLY A 65 5.01 4.28 16.13
C GLY A 65 6.34 4.47 15.38
N GLU A 66 6.38 4.23 14.07
CA GLU A 66 7.59 4.39 13.25
C GLU A 66 7.99 5.87 13.12
N ILE A 67 6.98 6.74 13.00
CA ILE A 67 7.19 8.18 12.81
C ILE A 67 6.26 9.01 13.70
N SER A 68 6.58 10.28 13.85
CA SER A 68 5.66 11.28 14.37
C SER A 68 5.66 12.54 13.52
N ILE A 69 4.46 13.12 13.36
CA ILE A 69 4.22 14.25 12.48
C ILE A 69 3.62 15.39 13.31
N VAL A 70 4.29 16.53 13.30
CA VAL A 70 3.83 17.76 13.93
C VAL A 70 3.48 18.78 12.85
N LEU A 71 2.22 19.19 12.81
CA LEU A 71 1.69 20.05 11.76
C LEU A 71 2.23 21.48 11.88
N ASN A 72 2.55 22.11 10.75
CA ASN A 72 2.93 23.53 10.68
C ASN A 72 4.11 23.93 11.61
N LYS A 73 5.01 22.99 11.92
CA LYS A 73 6.21 23.21 12.76
C LYS A 73 7.52 23.04 12.01
N GLY A 74 7.46 22.82 10.70
CA GLY A 74 8.62 22.74 9.84
C GLY A 74 9.08 24.13 9.37
N VAL A 75 9.58 24.20 8.14
CA VAL A 75 10.13 25.44 7.57
C VAL A 75 9.01 26.33 7.04
N GLU A 76 9.18 27.64 7.18
CA GLU A 76 8.28 28.63 6.61
C GLU A 76 8.42 28.68 5.08
N THR A 77 7.29 28.74 4.39
CA THR A 77 7.20 28.85 2.93
C THR A 77 6.23 29.98 2.58
N LYS A 78 6.17 30.35 1.29
CA LYS A 78 5.23 31.37 0.79
C LYS A 78 3.75 31.11 1.12
N VAL A 79 3.39 29.85 1.39
CA VAL A 79 2.01 29.41 1.64
C VAL A 79 1.78 29.07 3.13
N GLY A 80 2.80 29.19 3.97
CA GLY A 80 2.77 28.81 5.39
C GLY A 80 3.86 27.81 5.77
N PHE A 81 3.71 27.12 6.89
CA PHE A 81 4.72 26.22 7.43
C PHE A 81 4.55 24.79 6.92
N THR A 82 5.66 24.08 6.69
CA THR A 82 5.61 22.64 6.39
C THR A 82 5.34 21.83 7.65
N ASN A 83 5.00 20.55 7.46
CA ASN A 83 4.96 19.60 8.57
C ASN A 83 6.38 19.19 8.97
N LEU A 84 6.56 18.89 10.25
CA LEU A 84 7.80 18.37 10.82
C LEU A 84 7.62 16.88 11.11
N PHE A 85 8.58 16.07 10.68
CA PHE A 85 8.58 14.62 10.80
C PHE A 85 9.75 14.19 11.71
N TYR A 86 9.46 13.20 12.55
CA TYR A 86 10.42 12.55 13.44
C TYR A 86 10.44 11.06 13.14
N LEU A 87 11.63 10.49 12.93
CA LEU A 87 11.85 9.07 12.77
C LEU A 87 12.03 8.43 14.15
N ASN A 88 10.91 8.10 14.82
CA ASN A 88 10.88 7.82 16.25
C ASN A 88 11.81 6.68 16.67
N LYS A 89 11.75 5.53 16.00
CA LYS A 89 12.62 4.39 16.35
C LYS A 89 14.11 4.69 16.19
N TYR A 90 14.47 5.44 15.14
CA TYR A 90 15.85 5.88 14.96
C TYR A 90 16.29 6.89 16.03
N ARG A 91 15.39 7.76 16.48
CA ARG A 91 15.66 8.68 17.59
C ARG A 91 15.85 7.93 18.90
N GLU A 92 15.01 6.93 19.17
CA GLU A 92 15.13 6.06 20.34
C GLU A 92 16.48 5.34 20.37
N SER A 93 16.95 4.83 19.22
CA SER A 93 18.26 4.16 19.15
C SER A 93 19.45 5.11 19.39
N LEU A 94 19.25 6.42 19.18
CA LEU A 94 20.22 7.47 19.54
C LEU A 94 20.07 7.98 20.98
N GLY A 95 19.08 7.48 21.74
CA GLY A 95 18.77 7.99 23.09
C GLY A 95 18.09 9.36 23.09
N LEU A 96 17.55 9.81 21.95
CA LEU A 96 16.84 11.09 21.84
C LEU A 96 15.35 10.93 22.19
N PRO A 97 14.72 11.99 22.75
CA PRO A 97 13.31 11.93 23.08
C PRO A 97 12.44 11.79 21.82
N THR A 98 11.42 10.95 21.93
CA THR A 98 10.35 10.84 20.94
C THR A 98 9.30 11.91 21.12
N VAL A 99 8.69 12.28 20.01
CA VAL A 99 7.64 13.31 19.97
C VAL A 99 6.33 12.61 19.65
N LYS A 100 5.21 13.07 20.21
CA LYS A 100 3.88 12.58 19.83
C LYS A 100 3.37 13.34 18.61
N SER A 101 2.65 12.66 17.72
CA SER A 101 2.02 13.29 16.57
C SER A 101 0.89 14.24 16.99
N THR A 102 0.64 15.27 16.17
CA THR A 102 -0.56 16.11 16.30
C THR A 102 -1.81 15.27 16.03
N GLU A 103 -2.93 15.61 16.69
CA GLU A 103 -4.18 14.84 16.74
C GLU A 103 -4.73 14.39 15.38
N THR A 104 -4.55 15.16 14.30
CA THR A 104 -4.94 14.76 12.93
C THR A 104 -4.22 13.51 12.40
N TYR A 105 -3.02 13.25 12.92
CA TYR A 105 -2.23 12.04 12.65
C TYR A 105 -2.11 11.16 13.91
N ALA A 106 -2.83 11.47 14.98
CA ALA A 106 -2.95 10.54 16.10
C ALA A 106 -3.61 9.25 15.61
N PRO A 107 -3.30 8.11 16.25
CA PRO A 107 -4.02 6.89 15.97
C PRO A 107 -5.52 7.13 16.14
N ILE A 108 -6.29 6.80 15.10
CA ILE A 108 -7.75 6.77 15.20
C ILE A 108 -8.04 5.78 16.33
N LYS A 109 -8.68 6.23 17.42
CA LYS A 109 -9.24 5.32 18.41
C LYS A 109 -10.26 4.46 17.65
N MET A 110 -9.93 3.20 17.39
CA MET A 110 -10.96 2.24 17.00
C MET A 110 -11.77 1.98 18.26
N ASP A 111 -12.88 2.69 18.42
CA ASP A 111 -13.95 2.22 19.29
C ASP A 111 -14.50 0.97 18.61
N VAL A 112 -13.94 -0.19 18.93
CA VAL A 112 -14.49 -1.49 18.53
C VAL A 112 -15.66 -1.74 19.48
N PRO A 113 -16.93 -1.73 19.02
CA PRO A 113 -18.02 -2.19 19.85
C PRO A 113 -17.77 -3.68 20.15
N GLN A 114 -17.56 -4.03 21.41
CA GLN A 114 -17.30 -5.41 21.85
C GLN A 114 -18.55 -6.29 21.86
N ASP A 115 -19.69 -5.78 21.41
CA ASP A 115 -20.98 -6.47 21.45
C ASP A 115 -21.51 -6.79 20.04
N MET A 116 -20.92 -7.79 19.42
CA MET A 116 -21.49 -8.51 18.26
C MET A 116 -21.54 -9.99 18.63
N GLY A 117 -22.16 -10.27 19.77
CA GLY A 117 -22.20 -11.59 20.39
C GLY A 117 -23.58 -11.97 20.90
N ARG A 118 -24.57 -12.05 20.00
CA ARG A 118 -25.69 -13.02 19.99
C ARG A 118 -26.79 -12.49 19.09
N ASP A 119 -27.06 -13.23 18.02
CA ASP A 119 -28.39 -13.50 17.44
C ASP A 119 -28.15 -14.13 16.07
N VAL A 120 -27.67 -15.37 16.07
CA VAL A 120 -27.73 -16.24 14.89
C VAL A 120 -29.01 -17.04 15.06
N PRO A 121 -30.06 -16.81 14.24
CA PRO A 121 -31.23 -17.68 14.24
C PRO A 121 -30.81 -19.11 13.85
N GLN A 122 -31.00 -20.07 14.74
CA GLN A 122 -30.58 -21.46 14.55
C GLN A 122 -31.61 -22.34 13.83
N ASP A 123 -32.68 -21.78 13.27
CA ASP A 123 -33.73 -22.59 12.64
C ASP A 123 -34.04 -22.13 11.21
N MET A 124 -33.37 -22.78 10.26
CA MET A 124 -33.82 -22.92 8.87
C MET A 124 -33.57 -24.38 8.46
N GLY A 125 -34.13 -25.30 9.23
CA GLY A 125 -34.28 -26.69 8.79
C GLY A 125 -35.50 -26.82 7.88
N ARG A 126 -35.28 -27.40 6.70
CA ARG A 126 -36.28 -28.03 5.81
C ARG A 126 -37.44 -27.15 5.34
N ASP A 127 -37.38 -26.76 4.08
CA ASP A 127 -38.37 -27.15 3.06
C ASP A 127 -37.98 -26.49 1.73
N VAL A 128 -37.50 -27.28 0.77
CA VAL A 128 -37.27 -26.83 -0.60
C VAL A 128 -38.41 -27.41 -1.44
N PRO A 129 -39.42 -26.62 -1.84
CA PRO A 129 -40.40 -27.06 -2.82
C PRO A 129 -39.72 -27.12 -4.19
N GLN A 130 -39.71 -28.32 -4.77
CA GLN A 130 -39.38 -28.55 -6.17
C GLN A 130 -40.65 -28.34 -7.00
N ASP A 131 -40.88 -27.15 -7.58
CA ASP A 131 -41.64 -27.07 -8.83
C ASP A 131 -41.58 -25.72 -9.55
N MET A 132 -41.33 -25.82 -10.86
CA MET A 132 -41.85 -25.02 -11.98
C MET A 132 -41.74 -23.48 -11.98
N GLY A 133 -40.92 -23.01 -12.92
CA GLY A 133 -41.45 -22.51 -14.19
C GLY A 133 -42.08 -21.11 -14.20
N GLY A 134 -41.54 -20.23 -15.05
CA GLY A 134 -42.30 -19.07 -15.53
C GLY A 134 -41.47 -17.82 -15.77
N MET A 135 -41.19 -17.55 -17.05
CA MET A 135 -40.78 -16.26 -17.59
C MET A 135 -41.70 -15.12 -17.07
N SER A 136 -41.32 -13.84 -16.91
CA SER A 136 -40.82 -12.94 -17.95
C SER A 136 -40.75 -11.48 -17.42
N HIS A 137 -39.82 -10.69 -18.01
CA HIS A 137 -39.93 -9.24 -18.32
C HIS A 137 -40.01 -8.19 -17.17
N ARG A 138 -39.35 -7.01 -17.20
CA ARG A 138 -38.53 -6.29 -18.20
C ARG A 138 -37.87 -5.03 -17.54
N THR A 139 -36.57 -4.83 -17.81
CA THR A 139 -35.81 -3.58 -18.12
C THR A 139 -35.80 -2.31 -17.26
N TRP A 140 -34.57 -1.81 -17.00
CA TRP A 140 -34.03 -0.56 -17.60
C TRP A 140 -32.47 -0.64 -17.58
N GLY A 141 -31.79 -0.99 -18.69
CA GLY A 141 -31.06 -0.07 -19.58
C GLY A 141 -29.77 0.49 -18.96
N GLY A 142 -28.52 0.28 -19.41
CA GLY A 142 -27.92 -0.39 -20.56
C GLY A 142 -26.60 0.33 -20.94
N CYS A 143 -25.45 -0.36 -20.97
CA CYS A 143 -24.45 -0.23 -22.04
C CYS A 143 -23.39 -1.35 -21.96
N PRO A 144 -22.92 -1.90 -23.10
CA PRO A 144 -22.27 -3.21 -23.16
C PRO A 144 -20.75 -3.12 -23.36
N THR A 145 -19.99 -4.03 -22.77
CA THR A 145 -18.67 -4.41 -23.29
C THR A 145 -18.69 -5.90 -23.57
N GLY A 146 -19.03 -6.23 -24.81
CA GLY A 146 -18.69 -7.53 -25.37
C GLY A 146 -17.20 -7.53 -25.73
N HIS A 147 -16.45 -8.40 -25.09
CA HIS A 147 -15.32 -9.05 -25.74
C HIS A 147 -15.39 -10.53 -25.37
N PRO A 148 -15.49 -11.45 -26.36
CA PRO A 148 -15.47 -12.88 -26.10
C PRO A 148 -14.07 -13.31 -25.67
N GLU A 149 -14.05 -14.16 -24.66
CA GLU A 149 -12.88 -14.86 -24.14
C GLU A 149 -12.29 -15.77 -25.24
N PRO A 150 -11.00 -15.63 -25.63
CA PRO A 150 -10.40 -16.53 -26.59
C PRO A 150 -9.93 -17.82 -25.88
N SER A 151 -10.68 -18.89 -26.06
CA SER A 151 -10.22 -20.26 -25.84
C SER A 151 -9.24 -20.64 -26.95
N PHE A 152 -7.97 -20.78 -26.59
CA PHE A 152 -6.96 -21.38 -27.47
C PHE A 152 -6.28 -22.51 -26.69
N GLU A 153 -6.74 -23.74 -26.95
CA GLU A 153 -5.99 -24.94 -26.56
C GLU A 153 -4.89 -25.18 -27.60
N PRO A 154 -3.60 -25.26 -27.22
CA PRO A 154 -2.56 -25.64 -28.16
C PRO A 154 -2.53 -27.16 -28.34
N SER A 155 -3.05 -27.64 -29.47
CA SER A 155 -2.85 -29.02 -29.93
C SER A 155 -1.38 -29.26 -30.27
N PHE A 156 -0.74 -30.14 -29.50
CA PHE A 156 0.60 -30.65 -29.74
C PHE A 156 0.53 -31.79 -30.76
N GLU A 157 1.20 -31.65 -31.92
CA GLU A 157 1.61 -32.80 -32.72
C GLU A 157 3.05 -32.62 -33.21
N PRO A 158 3.98 -33.51 -32.84
CA PRO A 158 5.35 -33.50 -33.35
C PRO A 158 5.44 -34.36 -34.61
N SER A 159 5.77 -33.76 -35.75
CA SER A 159 6.18 -34.51 -36.94
C SER A 159 7.70 -34.42 -37.09
N PHE A 160 8.35 -35.58 -36.94
CA PHE A 160 9.79 -35.79 -37.05
C PHE A 160 10.17 -36.19 -38.49
N GLU A 161 11.47 -36.05 -38.81
CA GLU A 161 12.26 -36.71 -39.88
C GLU A 161 12.65 -35.92 -41.18
N PRO A 162 13.80 -36.25 -41.85
CA PRO A 162 15.11 -35.68 -41.49
C PRO A 162 16.02 -35.28 -42.70
N SER A 163 17.12 -34.56 -42.39
CA SER A 163 18.39 -34.46 -43.16
C SER A 163 18.35 -33.83 -44.58
N LYS A 164 19.28 -32.95 -44.96
CA LYS A 164 20.65 -33.29 -45.38
C LYS A 164 21.50 -32.01 -45.52
N THR A 165 22.72 -32.07 -44.99
CA THR A 165 24.04 -31.66 -45.56
C THR A 165 24.09 -30.34 -46.38
N THR A 166 25.06 -29.42 -46.28
CA THR A 166 26.52 -29.59 -46.18
C THR A 166 27.18 -28.19 -46.19
N THR A 167 28.34 -28.07 -45.54
CA THR A 167 29.54 -27.22 -45.89
C THR A 167 29.40 -25.68 -45.95
N THR A 168 30.42 -24.83 -45.75
CA THR A 168 31.81 -24.81 -45.22
C THR A 168 32.33 -23.39 -45.49
N THR A 169 33.42 -23.00 -44.81
CA THR A 169 34.42 -21.95 -45.19
C THR A 169 34.10 -20.56 -44.65
N THR A 170 34.69 -20.08 -43.55
CA THR A 170 36.10 -19.69 -43.30
C THR A 170 36.58 -18.52 -44.16
N ALA A 171 36.79 -17.37 -43.52
CA ALA A 171 38.01 -16.56 -43.60
C ALA A 171 38.07 -15.70 -42.33
#